data_AF-X1HHA3-F1
#
_entry.id   AF-X1HHA3-F1
#
_cell.length_a   1.000
_cell.length_b   1.000
_cell.length_c   1.000
_cell.angle_alpha   90.00
_cell.angle_beta   90.00
_cell.angle_gamma   90.00
#
_symmetry.space_group_name_H-M   'P 1'
#
loop_
_entity.id
_entity.type
_entity.pdbx_description
1 polymer ?
#
loop_
_entity_poly.entity_id
_entity_poly.type
_entity_poly.pdbx_seq_one_letter_code
_entity_poly.pdbx_strand_id
1 'polypeptide(L)'
;AQVTSPRMGGGAENTTATVLGQGVIHDKRAEQDFSWQRIIAHEVAHQWWGDLITLRTWSQTWLNESFGTYSDYLYTRHDKGEDEGAYELLRKKNRYLQEAHTRYIRPVVFNRYNRPQDNFDSHTYPKGAAVLHMLRFVMGDKPFFRTLKHFLHKHEFQAVDTHDFMTAIKDVTGQNLDWFFEQFIFKPGHPFFKISYTWDEQSKKIKLKVVQTQDTSQGIPIYTIPVI
;
A
#
# COMPACT_ATOMS: atom_id res chain seq x y z
N ALA A 1 -21.03 6.12 14.19
CA ALA A 1 -20.61 6.51 15.55
C ALA A 1 -19.11 6.30 15.69
N GLN A 2 -18.45 6.99 16.62
CA GLN A 2 -17.05 6.73 16.99
C GLN A 2 -16.99 6.47 18.49
N VAL A 3 -16.26 5.43 18.89
CA VAL A 3 -16.10 5.04 20.30
C VAL A 3 -14.61 5.08 20.63
N THR A 4 -14.25 5.74 21.72
CA THR A 4 -12.86 5.82 22.16
C THR A 4 -12.58 4.83 23.29
N SER A 5 -11.47 4.09 23.22
CA SER A 5 -11.08 3.11 24.23
C SER A 5 -9.61 3.24 24.65
N PRO A 6 -9.29 3.22 25.96
CA PRO A 6 -7.91 3.26 26.46
C PRO A 6 -7.10 1.99 26.14
N ARG A 7 -7.76 0.89 25.76
CA ARG A 7 -7.11 -0.40 25.46
C ARG A 7 -6.81 -0.62 23.98
N MET A 8 -7.10 0.36 23.13
CA MET A 8 -6.87 0.25 21.68
C MET A 8 -5.66 1.12 21.28
N GLY A 9 -4.68 0.49 20.62
CA GLY A 9 -3.45 1.19 20.20
C GLY A 9 -3.59 1.99 18.90
N GLY A 10 -4.48 1.58 18.01
CA GLY A 10 -4.80 2.24 16.74
C GLY A 10 -6.30 2.50 16.63
N GLY A 11 -6.94 1.96 15.59
CA GLY A 11 -8.39 1.88 15.48
C GLY A 11 -8.87 0.46 15.14
N ALA A 12 -10.18 0.31 15.07
CA ALA A 12 -10.86 -0.86 14.54
C ALA A 12 -12.12 -0.41 13.79
N GLU A 13 -12.23 -0.88 12.57
CA GLU A 13 -13.12 -0.42 11.51
C GLU A 13 -14.56 -0.95 11.61
N ASN A 14 -15.04 -1.30 12.80
CA ASN A 14 -16.36 -1.91 12.97
C ASN A 14 -17.45 -1.13 12.23
N THR A 15 -18.20 -1.82 11.37
CA THR A 15 -19.23 -1.20 10.53
C THR A 15 -20.19 -0.36 11.37
N THR A 16 -20.43 0.89 10.96
CA THR A 16 -21.23 1.92 11.66
C THR A 16 -20.67 2.47 12.99
N ALA A 17 -19.65 1.86 13.59
CA ALA A 17 -19.15 2.22 14.92
C ALA A 17 -17.62 2.03 15.07
N THR A 18 -16.83 2.85 14.36
CA THR A 18 -15.37 2.84 14.45
C THR A 18 -14.90 3.01 15.90
N VAL A 19 -14.00 2.13 16.35
CA VAL A 19 -13.35 2.24 17.66
C VAL A 19 -11.97 2.85 17.46
N LEU A 20 -11.59 3.83 18.28
CA LEU A 20 -10.30 4.51 18.22
C LEU A 20 -9.60 4.45 19.58
N GLY A 21 -8.27 4.45 19.56
CA GLY A 21 -7.44 4.58 20.75
C GLY A 21 -7.63 5.94 21.44
N GLN A 22 -7.45 5.97 22.77
CA GLN A 22 -7.63 7.19 23.57
C GLN A 22 -6.79 8.38 23.11
N GLY A 23 -5.65 8.14 22.47
CA GLY A 23 -4.79 9.21 21.96
C GLY A 23 -5.49 10.14 20.95
N VAL A 24 -6.61 9.74 20.35
CA VAL A 24 -7.41 10.62 19.49
C VAL A 24 -7.99 11.82 20.23
N ILE A 25 -8.17 11.72 21.56
CA ILE A 25 -8.66 12.82 22.39
C ILE A 25 -7.46 13.60 22.91
N HIS A 26 -7.19 14.75 22.30
CA HIS A 26 -6.11 15.64 22.71
C HIS A 26 -6.42 17.10 22.34
N ASP A 27 -5.66 18.03 22.92
CA ASP A 27 -5.84 19.46 22.66
C ASP A 27 -5.09 19.93 21.40
N LYS A 28 -5.32 21.17 20.98
CA LYS A 28 -4.68 21.76 19.79
C LYS A 28 -3.16 21.84 19.90
N ARG A 29 -2.60 21.83 21.11
CA ARG A 29 -1.16 21.88 21.31
C ARG A 29 -0.57 20.51 21.01
N ALA A 30 -1.14 19.45 21.57
CA ALA A 30 -0.71 18.08 21.35
C ALA A 30 -0.93 17.59 19.90
N GLU A 31 -1.94 18.11 19.18
CA GLU A 31 -2.21 17.76 17.78
C GLU A 31 -1.00 18.03 16.86
N GLN A 32 -0.18 19.04 17.17
CA GLN A 32 0.99 19.38 16.36
C GLN A 32 2.07 18.28 16.40
N ASP A 33 2.19 17.60 17.54
CA ASP A 33 3.21 16.58 17.78
C ASP A 33 2.67 15.15 17.57
N PHE A 34 1.39 14.94 17.87
CA PHE A 34 0.75 13.61 17.95
C PHE A 34 -0.56 13.54 17.16
N SER A 35 -0.60 14.09 15.95
CA SER A 35 -1.79 14.06 15.10
C SER A 35 -2.32 12.64 14.85
N TRP A 36 -3.62 12.44 15.08
CA TRP A 36 -4.34 11.18 14.79
C TRP A 36 -5.06 11.18 13.44
N GLN A 37 -4.99 12.28 12.68
CA GLN A 37 -5.75 12.46 11.43
C GLN A 37 -5.52 11.32 10.43
N ARG A 38 -4.31 10.78 10.38
CA ARG A 38 -3.99 9.63 9.53
C ARG A 38 -4.71 8.36 9.95
N ILE A 39 -4.72 8.05 11.25
CA ILE A 39 -5.44 6.86 11.76
C ILE A 39 -6.93 7.05 11.51
N ILE A 40 -7.48 8.24 11.79
CA ILE A 40 -8.89 8.52 11.51
C ILE A 40 -9.21 8.33 10.02
N ALA A 41 -8.38 8.85 9.11
CA ALA A 41 -8.56 8.67 7.67
C ALA A 41 -8.46 7.21 7.24
N HIS A 42 -7.54 6.43 7.82
CA HIS A 42 -7.43 4.98 7.61
C HIS A 42 -8.71 4.26 8.02
N GLU A 43 -9.21 4.51 9.24
CA GLU A 43 -10.42 3.85 9.74
C GLU A 43 -11.69 4.27 8.98
N VAL A 44 -11.78 5.53 8.53
CA VAL A 44 -12.90 5.97 7.69
C VAL A 44 -12.86 5.31 6.33
N ALA A 45 -11.67 5.10 5.76
CA ALA A 45 -11.53 4.46 4.46
C ALA A 45 -12.01 2.99 4.46
N HIS A 46 -11.96 2.32 5.59
CA HIS A 46 -12.48 0.96 5.73
C HIS A 46 -13.99 0.83 5.49
N GLN A 47 -14.75 1.94 5.53
CA GLN A 47 -16.16 1.96 5.07
C GLN A 47 -16.30 1.41 3.64
N TRP A 48 -15.29 1.59 2.79
CA TRP A 48 -15.20 0.98 1.48
C TRP A 48 -14.32 -0.28 1.48
N TRP A 49 -13.14 -0.19 2.09
CA TRP A 49 -12.10 -1.22 2.04
C TRP A 49 -12.14 -2.12 3.27
N GLY A 50 -13.08 -3.04 3.36
CA GLY A 50 -13.19 -4.00 4.45
C GLY A 50 -14.61 -4.19 4.94
N ASP A 51 -15.41 -3.11 4.92
CA ASP A 51 -16.85 -3.12 5.21
C ASP A 51 -17.68 -3.35 3.94
N LEU A 52 -17.64 -2.41 2.97
CA LEU A 52 -18.46 -2.51 1.75
C LEU A 52 -18.08 -3.73 0.90
N ILE A 53 -16.78 -3.92 0.72
CA ILE A 53 -16.20 -5.15 0.18
C ILE A 53 -15.23 -5.69 1.22
N THR A 54 -15.11 -7.00 1.36
CA THR A 54 -14.22 -7.61 2.36
C THR A 54 -13.29 -8.66 1.76
N LEU A 55 -12.26 -9.06 2.49
CA LEU A 55 -11.33 -10.10 2.04
C LEU A 55 -11.97 -11.50 2.07
N ARG A 56 -11.75 -12.30 1.03
CA ARG A 56 -12.20 -13.70 0.94
C ARG A 56 -11.50 -14.61 1.95
N THR A 57 -10.22 -14.37 2.20
CA THR A 57 -9.39 -15.11 3.15
C THR A 57 -8.36 -14.18 3.75
N TRP A 58 -7.83 -14.50 4.93
CA TRP A 58 -6.77 -13.71 5.58
C TRP A 58 -5.49 -13.59 4.76
N SER A 59 -5.27 -14.42 3.74
CA SER A 59 -4.17 -14.18 2.79
C SER A 59 -4.33 -12.93 1.94
N GLN A 60 -5.56 -12.38 1.86
CA GLN A 60 -5.94 -11.21 1.08
C GLN A 60 -6.05 -9.93 1.93
N THR A 61 -5.60 -9.93 3.19
CA THR A 61 -5.71 -8.80 4.14
C THR A 61 -5.27 -7.46 3.55
N TRP A 62 -4.31 -7.47 2.61
CA TRP A 62 -3.83 -6.27 1.92
C TRP A 62 -4.95 -5.49 1.19
N LEU A 63 -6.01 -6.15 0.72
CA LEU A 63 -7.15 -5.47 0.08
C LEU A 63 -7.88 -4.53 1.03
N ASN A 64 -7.92 -4.85 2.33
CA ASN A 64 -8.42 -3.95 3.34
C ASN A 64 -7.32 -2.96 3.72
N GLU A 65 -6.21 -3.49 4.21
CA GLU A 65 -5.25 -2.71 4.99
C GLU A 65 -4.33 -1.85 4.15
N SER A 66 -3.91 -2.32 2.97
CA SER A 66 -3.09 -1.50 2.07
C SER A 66 -3.91 -0.35 1.49
N PHE A 67 -5.20 -0.58 1.20
CA PHE A 67 -6.09 0.46 0.67
C PHE A 67 -6.46 1.48 1.76
N GLY A 68 -6.73 1.05 3.00
CA GLY A 68 -6.85 1.95 4.15
C GLY A 68 -5.56 2.78 4.34
N THR A 69 -4.41 2.11 4.33
CA THR A 69 -3.09 2.74 4.50
C THR A 69 -2.75 3.69 3.36
N TYR A 70 -3.22 3.43 2.14
CA TYR A 70 -3.05 4.31 1.00
C TYR A 70 -4.01 5.51 1.05
N SER A 71 -5.21 5.32 1.62
CA SER A 71 -6.19 6.38 1.84
C SER A 71 -5.70 7.41 2.86
N ASP A 72 -4.99 6.99 3.92
CA ASP A 72 -4.35 7.94 4.86
C ASP A 72 -3.32 8.85 4.15
N TYR A 73 -2.65 8.33 3.11
CA TYR A 73 -1.67 9.06 2.32
C TYR A 73 -2.38 10.05 1.40
N LEU A 74 -3.45 9.60 0.72
CA LEU A 74 -4.26 10.47 -0.13
C LEU A 74 -4.85 11.62 0.68
N TYR A 75 -5.32 11.34 1.90
CA TYR A 75 -5.78 12.37 2.83
C TYR A 75 -4.67 13.34 3.21
N THR A 76 -3.51 12.83 3.66
CA THR A 76 -2.39 13.69 4.07
C THR A 76 -1.92 14.59 2.93
N ARG A 77 -1.82 14.04 1.72
CA ARG A 77 -1.48 14.79 0.51
C ARG A 77 -2.51 15.88 0.21
N HIS A 78 -3.79 15.58 0.35
CA HIS A 78 -4.87 16.54 0.13
C HIS A 78 -4.85 17.67 1.18
N ASP A 79 -4.69 17.31 2.45
CA ASP A 79 -4.74 18.23 3.60
C ASP A 79 -3.49 19.12 3.70
N LYS A 80 -2.31 18.53 3.48
CA LYS A 80 -1.01 19.18 3.77
C LYS A 80 -0.16 19.47 2.53
N GLY A 81 -0.52 18.94 1.36
CA GLY A 81 0.17 19.17 0.10
C GLY A 81 1.07 18.02 -0.36
N GLU A 82 1.69 18.23 -1.53
CA GLU A 82 2.46 17.21 -2.24
C GLU A 82 3.70 16.73 -1.47
N ASP A 83 4.44 17.66 -0.85
CA ASP A 83 5.70 17.35 -0.17
C ASP A 83 5.46 16.46 1.07
N GLU A 84 4.48 16.81 1.89
CA GLU A 84 4.06 16.03 3.06
C GLU A 84 3.50 14.67 2.64
N GLY A 85 2.73 14.62 1.55
CA GLY A 85 2.30 13.35 0.95
C GLY A 85 3.48 12.48 0.53
N ALA A 86 4.47 13.06 -0.17
CA ALA A 86 5.66 12.35 -0.63
C ALA A 86 6.51 11.85 0.56
N TYR A 87 6.65 12.66 1.60
CA TYR A 87 7.29 12.28 2.85
C TYR A 87 6.57 11.12 3.53
N GLU A 88 5.24 11.11 3.55
CA GLU A 88 4.47 9.99 4.10
C GLU A 88 4.65 8.69 3.32
N LEU A 89 4.68 8.73 1.99
CA LEU A 89 5.04 7.54 1.19
C LEU A 89 6.46 7.06 1.48
N LEU A 90 7.41 7.99 1.61
CA LEU A 90 8.79 7.66 1.97
C LEU A 90 8.86 6.97 3.34
N ARG A 91 8.11 7.45 4.34
CA ARG A 91 8.02 6.82 5.66
C ARG A 91 7.45 5.41 5.58
N LYS A 92 6.37 5.21 4.81
CA LYS A 92 5.77 3.87 4.60
C LYS A 92 6.79 2.93 3.96
N LYS A 93 7.43 3.33 2.86
CA LYS A 93 8.50 2.56 2.22
C LYS A 93 9.60 2.19 3.22
N ASN A 94 10.09 3.15 4.01
CA ASN A 94 11.17 2.92 4.96
C ASN A 94 10.76 1.97 6.09
N ARG A 95 9.51 2.03 6.57
CA ARG A 95 9.00 1.07 7.57
C ARG A 95 9.01 -0.36 7.03
N TYR A 96 8.57 -0.55 5.79
CA TYR A 96 8.69 -1.84 5.12
C TYR A 96 10.15 -2.31 5.01
N LEU A 97 11.05 -1.46 4.51
CA LEU A 97 12.45 -1.82 4.33
C LEU A 97 13.13 -2.18 5.66
N GLN A 98 12.76 -1.50 6.75
CA GLN A 98 13.25 -1.82 8.08
C GLN A 98 12.84 -3.24 8.51
N GLU A 99 11.55 -3.60 8.38
CA GLU A 99 11.08 -4.95 8.71
C GLU A 99 11.73 -6.02 7.81
N ALA A 100 11.80 -5.75 6.51
CA ALA A 100 12.42 -6.64 5.53
C ALA A 100 13.91 -6.91 5.86
N HIS A 101 14.61 -5.90 6.38
CA HIS A 101 16.01 -6.02 6.77
C HIS A 101 16.21 -6.71 8.12
N THR A 102 15.32 -6.49 9.09
CA THR A 102 15.57 -6.86 10.49
C THR A 102 14.81 -8.10 10.97
N ARG A 103 13.77 -8.54 10.25
CA ARG A 103 12.89 -9.63 10.68
C ARG A 103 12.79 -10.74 9.64
N TYR A 104 12.06 -10.49 8.57
CA TYR A 104 11.75 -11.47 7.53
C TYR A 104 11.27 -10.79 6.27
N ILE A 105 11.25 -11.53 5.17
CA ILE A 105 10.70 -11.09 3.88
C ILE A 105 9.62 -12.07 3.43
N ARG A 106 8.44 -11.56 3.08
CA ARG A 106 7.34 -12.34 2.50
C ARG A 106 6.62 -11.59 1.35
N PRO A 107 5.82 -12.28 0.51
CA PRO A 107 4.89 -11.61 -0.41
C PRO A 107 3.82 -10.81 0.32
N VAL A 108 3.14 -9.90 -0.38
CA VAL A 108 2.01 -9.12 0.16
C VAL A 108 0.80 -10.05 0.38
N VAL A 109 0.45 -10.84 -0.64
CA VAL A 109 -0.54 -11.93 -0.51
C VAL A 109 0.15 -13.14 0.07
N PHE A 110 -0.17 -13.50 1.31
CA PHE A 110 0.56 -14.53 2.05
C PHE A 110 -0.39 -15.50 2.74
N ASN A 111 -0.30 -16.78 2.36
CA ASN A 111 -1.17 -17.85 2.85
C ASN A 111 -0.48 -18.81 3.83
N ARG A 112 0.76 -18.52 4.24
CA ARG A 112 1.55 -19.37 5.17
C ARG A 112 1.64 -18.71 6.54
N TYR A 113 0.50 -18.53 7.19
CA TYR A 113 0.38 -17.96 8.54
C TYR A 113 -0.16 -19.00 9.52
N ASN A 114 0.22 -18.89 10.79
CA ASN A 114 -0.35 -19.71 11.87
C ASN A 114 -1.62 -19.06 12.41
N ARG A 115 -1.67 -17.73 12.43
CA ARG A 115 -2.83 -16.95 12.86
C ARG A 115 -3.02 -15.76 11.90
N PRO A 116 -4.27 -15.29 11.68
CA PRO A 116 -4.52 -14.13 10.84
C PRO A 116 -3.65 -12.91 11.12
N GLN A 117 -3.35 -12.67 12.39
CA GLN A 117 -2.54 -11.55 12.88
C GLN A 117 -1.11 -11.55 12.31
N ASP A 118 -0.60 -12.69 11.84
CA ASP A 118 0.74 -12.77 11.23
C ASP A 118 0.81 -11.97 9.92
N ASN A 119 -0.34 -11.68 9.28
CA ASN A 119 -0.41 -10.85 8.08
C ASN A 119 -0.55 -9.34 8.40
N PHE A 120 -0.61 -8.94 9.66
CA PHE A 120 -0.76 -7.54 10.07
C PHE A 120 0.62 -6.92 10.36
N ASP A 121 1.38 -6.66 9.30
CA ASP A 121 2.78 -6.25 9.37
C ASP A 121 3.13 -5.14 8.36
N SER A 122 4.43 -4.85 8.20
CA SER A 122 4.88 -3.81 7.27
C SER A 122 4.83 -4.22 5.79
N HIS A 123 4.70 -5.52 5.49
CA HIS A 123 4.53 -6.06 4.14
C HIS A 123 3.09 -5.87 3.63
N THR A 124 2.11 -5.98 4.52
CA THR A 124 0.71 -5.72 4.18
C THR A 124 0.44 -4.22 4.12
N TYR A 125 0.73 -3.48 5.19
CA TYR A 125 0.28 -2.09 5.30
C TYR A 125 1.16 -1.12 4.46
N PRO A 126 2.38 -0.73 4.91
CA PRO A 126 3.25 0.18 4.18
C PRO A 126 3.68 -0.28 2.79
N LYS A 127 4.16 -1.53 2.61
CA LYS A 127 4.58 -1.99 1.29
C LYS A 127 3.40 -2.00 0.33
N GLY A 128 2.26 -2.56 0.75
CA GLY A 128 1.05 -2.57 -0.07
C GLY A 128 0.61 -1.17 -0.50
N ALA A 129 0.62 -0.20 0.41
CA ALA A 129 0.31 1.20 0.05
C ALA A 129 1.31 1.81 -0.94
N ALA A 130 2.61 1.53 -0.79
CA ALA A 130 3.63 1.98 -1.75
C ALA A 130 3.45 1.30 -3.13
N VAL A 131 3.07 0.02 -3.15
CA VAL A 131 2.76 -0.71 -4.39
C VAL A 131 1.50 -0.16 -5.05
N LEU A 132 0.45 0.19 -4.29
CA LEU A 132 -0.73 0.87 -4.84
C LEU A 132 -0.38 2.23 -5.46
N HIS A 133 0.52 2.99 -4.82
CA HIS A 133 1.01 4.24 -5.40
C HIS A 133 1.74 4.01 -6.74
N MET A 134 2.60 3.00 -6.80
CA MET A 134 3.29 2.61 -8.03
C MET A 134 2.32 2.09 -9.11
N LEU A 135 1.27 1.36 -8.72
CA LEU A 135 0.23 0.92 -9.62
C LEU A 135 -0.53 2.11 -10.22
N ARG A 136 -0.87 3.12 -9.40
CA ARG A 136 -1.45 4.39 -9.86
C ARG A 136 -0.53 5.09 -10.86
N PHE A 137 0.79 5.09 -10.62
CA PHE A 137 1.76 5.65 -11.57
C PHE A 137 1.75 4.90 -12.92
N VAL A 138 1.73 3.56 -12.90
CA VAL A 138 1.68 2.72 -14.11
C VAL A 138 0.38 2.91 -14.89
N MET A 139 -0.76 2.96 -14.21
CA MET A 139 -2.09 3.08 -14.82
C MET A 139 -2.42 4.51 -15.24
N GLY A 140 -1.82 5.50 -14.57
CA GLY A 140 -2.29 6.88 -14.54
C GLY A 140 -3.49 7.09 -13.60
N ASP A 141 -3.65 8.33 -13.15
CA ASP A 141 -4.64 8.72 -12.14
C ASP A 141 -6.09 8.37 -12.53
N LYS A 142 -6.53 8.80 -13.72
CA LYS A 142 -7.92 8.62 -14.14
C LYS A 142 -8.29 7.14 -14.27
N PRO A 143 -7.50 6.29 -14.95
CA PRO A 143 -7.77 4.85 -14.98
C PRO A 143 -7.77 4.21 -13.58
N PHE A 144 -6.79 4.54 -12.73
CA PHE A 144 -6.68 4.00 -11.38
C PHE A 144 -7.95 4.24 -10.55
N PHE A 145 -8.39 5.49 -10.40
CA PHE A 145 -9.59 5.80 -9.60
C PHE A 145 -10.88 5.28 -10.23
N ARG A 146 -10.98 5.21 -11.57
CA ARG A 146 -12.12 4.54 -12.23
C ARG A 146 -12.17 3.06 -11.91
N THR A 147 -11.02 2.38 -11.88
CA THR A 147 -10.94 0.98 -11.47
C THR A 147 -11.37 0.79 -10.03
N LEU A 148 -10.93 1.64 -9.09
CA LEU A 148 -11.36 1.54 -7.69
C LEU A 148 -12.88 1.64 -7.55
N LYS A 149 -13.47 2.64 -8.22
CA LYS A 149 -14.93 2.82 -8.25
C LYS A 149 -15.65 1.61 -8.87
N HIS A 150 -15.15 1.10 -9.99
CA HIS A 150 -15.72 -0.08 -10.64
C HIS A 150 -15.65 -1.32 -9.74
N PHE A 151 -14.50 -1.56 -9.11
CA PHE A 151 -14.26 -2.68 -8.21
C PHE A 151 -15.22 -2.66 -7.01
N LEU A 152 -15.36 -1.51 -6.34
CA LEU A 152 -16.27 -1.34 -5.21
C LEU A 152 -17.74 -1.59 -5.60
N HIS A 153 -18.21 -1.01 -6.70
CA HIS A 153 -19.61 -1.20 -7.12
C HIS A 153 -19.90 -2.62 -7.64
N LYS A 154 -18.95 -3.25 -8.34
CA LYS A 154 -19.13 -4.59 -8.89
C LYS A 154 -19.20 -5.67 -7.81
N HIS A 155 -18.50 -5.45 -6.69
CA HIS A 155 -18.38 -6.42 -5.61
C HIS A 155 -19.02 -5.96 -4.30
N GLU A 156 -19.94 -5.00 -4.36
CA GLU A 156 -20.64 -4.47 -3.19
C GLU A 156 -21.26 -5.62 -2.35
N PHE A 157 -20.97 -5.63 -1.06
CA PHE A 157 -21.37 -6.66 -0.08
C PHE A 157 -20.82 -8.06 -0.35
N GLN A 158 -19.69 -8.17 -1.06
CA GLN A 158 -19.05 -9.45 -1.36
C GLN A 158 -17.65 -9.57 -0.77
N ALA A 159 -17.21 -10.83 -0.66
CA ALA A 159 -15.84 -11.16 -0.32
C ALA A 159 -14.98 -11.33 -1.61
N VAL A 160 -13.91 -10.57 -1.70
CA VAL A 160 -13.04 -10.45 -2.88
C VAL A 160 -11.63 -10.99 -2.63
N ASP A 161 -10.93 -11.32 -3.70
CA ASP A 161 -9.48 -11.55 -3.66
C ASP A 161 -8.72 -10.69 -4.69
N THR A 162 -7.40 -10.84 -4.70
CA THR A 162 -6.53 -10.06 -5.58
C THR A 162 -6.85 -10.25 -7.07
N HIS A 163 -7.33 -11.43 -7.48
CA HIS A 163 -7.69 -11.69 -8.88
C HIS A 163 -8.95 -10.94 -9.29
N ASP A 164 -9.90 -10.74 -8.38
CA ASP A 164 -11.07 -9.88 -8.63
C ASP A 164 -10.62 -8.43 -8.92
N PHE A 165 -9.65 -7.91 -8.15
CA PHE A 165 -9.08 -6.58 -8.40
C PHE A 165 -8.31 -6.50 -9.72
N MET A 166 -7.50 -7.51 -10.04
CA MET A 166 -6.82 -7.63 -11.34
C MET A 166 -7.83 -7.66 -12.51
N THR A 167 -8.94 -8.37 -12.34
CA THR A 167 -10.02 -8.43 -13.32
C THR A 167 -10.68 -7.05 -13.49
N ALA A 168 -10.95 -6.33 -12.40
CA ALA A 168 -11.49 -4.97 -12.46
C ALA A 168 -10.55 -3.98 -13.19
N ILE A 169 -9.23 -4.13 -13.04
CA ILE A 169 -8.24 -3.37 -13.82
C ILE A 169 -8.41 -3.66 -15.31
N LYS A 170 -8.45 -4.95 -15.68
CA LYS A 170 -8.59 -5.39 -17.07
C LYS A 170 -9.91 -4.91 -17.69
N ASP A 171 -11.01 -5.01 -16.97
CA ASP A 171 -12.35 -4.59 -17.42
C ASP A 171 -12.40 -3.08 -17.70
N VAL A 172 -11.76 -2.26 -16.87
CA VAL A 172 -11.81 -0.79 -17.00
C VAL A 172 -10.79 -0.24 -17.98
N THR A 173 -9.61 -0.87 -18.08
CA THR A 173 -8.46 -0.29 -18.79
C THR A 173 -8.05 -1.06 -20.04
N GLY A 174 -8.47 -2.32 -20.16
CA GLY A 174 -7.96 -3.26 -21.17
C GLY A 174 -6.50 -3.68 -20.97
N GLN A 175 -5.82 -3.18 -19.94
CA GLN A 175 -4.41 -3.49 -19.68
C GLN A 175 -4.27 -4.85 -18.97
N ASN A 176 -3.33 -5.66 -19.45
CA ASN A 176 -2.86 -6.82 -18.69
C ASN A 176 -1.70 -6.37 -17.78
N LEU A 177 -1.94 -6.35 -16.47
CA LEU A 177 -0.94 -6.03 -15.45
C LEU A 177 -0.51 -7.26 -14.64
N ASP A 178 -0.69 -8.48 -15.14
CA ASP A 178 -0.28 -9.72 -14.46
C ASP A 178 1.19 -9.68 -14.03
N TRP A 179 2.06 -9.16 -14.92
CA TRP A 179 3.48 -8.95 -14.63
C TRP A 179 3.74 -8.09 -13.38
N PHE A 180 2.88 -7.09 -13.13
CA PHE A 180 2.99 -6.19 -11.99
C PHE A 180 2.61 -6.91 -10.69
N PHE A 181 1.46 -7.58 -10.70
CA PHE A 181 0.97 -8.31 -9.52
C PHE A 181 1.87 -9.49 -9.16
N GLU A 182 2.37 -10.22 -10.17
CA GLU A 182 3.29 -11.34 -9.97
C GLU A 182 4.50 -10.91 -9.13
N GLN A 183 5.21 -9.87 -9.54
CA GLN A 183 6.44 -9.47 -8.85
C GLN A 183 6.22 -8.68 -7.57
N PHE A 184 5.18 -7.82 -7.48
CA PHE A 184 5.04 -6.88 -6.35
C PHE A 184 4.07 -7.36 -5.26
N ILE A 185 3.09 -8.21 -5.62
CA ILE A 185 2.06 -8.70 -4.71
C ILE A 185 2.29 -10.18 -4.36
N PHE A 186 2.51 -11.03 -5.36
CA PHE A 186 2.61 -12.49 -5.18
C PHE A 186 4.02 -12.99 -4.87
N LYS A 187 5.07 -12.18 -5.12
CA LYS A 187 6.46 -12.54 -4.80
C LYS A 187 7.04 -11.73 -3.64
N PRO A 188 8.01 -12.31 -2.90
CA PRO A 188 8.68 -11.64 -1.79
C PRO A 188 9.70 -10.60 -2.28
N GLY A 189 10.06 -9.70 -1.38
CA GLY A 189 11.22 -8.81 -1.54
C GLY A 189 10.93 -7.49 -2.23
N HIS A 190 12.01 -6.88 -2.70
CA HIS A 190 12.08 -5.60 -3.41
C HIS A 190 13.39 -5.54 -4.21
N PRO A 191 13.49 -4.69 -5.25
CA PRO A 191 14.72 -4.57 -6.03
C PRO A 191 15.82 -3.82 -5.28
N PHE A 192 17.07 -4.22 -5.51
CA PHE A 192 18.26 -3.45 -5.13
C PHE A 192 18.94 -2.94 -6.40
N PHE A 193 19.21 -1.63 -6.49
CA PHE A 193 19.84 -1.04 -7.67
C PHE A 193 21.27 -0.59 -7.38
N LYS A 194 22.20 -1.03 -8.22
CA LYS A 194 23.52 -0.42 -8.39
C LYS A 194 23.46 0.49 -9.61
N ILE A 195 23.59 1.80 -9.39
CA ILE A 195 23.54 2.82 -10.44
C ILE A 195 24.96 3.37 -10.65
N SER A 196 25.42 3.39 -11.89
CA SER A 196 26.64 4.10 -12.31
C SER A 196 26.35 4.98 -13.52
N TYR A 197 27.13 6.03 -13.72
CA TYR A 197 26.95 6.93 -14.86
C TYR A 197 28.27 7.22 -15.57
N THR A 198 28.19 7.54 -16.85
CA THR A 198 29.29 8.11 -17.63
C THR A 198 28.81 9.37 -18.34
N TRP A 199 29.59 10.44 -18.26
CA TRP A 199 29.35 11.68 -18.99
C TRP A 199 30.24 11.73 -20.22
N ASP A 200 29.64 12.07 -21.36
CA ASP A 200 30.35 12.36 -22.60
C ASP A 200 30.32 13.87 -22.85
N GLU A 201 31.48 14.51 -22.71
CA GLU A 201 31.65 15.95 -22.84
C GLU A 201 31.43 16.45 -24.27
N GLN A 202 31.72 15.62 -25.29
CA GLN A 202 31.56 16.00 -26.69
C GLN A 202 30.09 15.96 -27.09
N SER A 203 29.38 14.88 -26.74
CA SER A 203 27.96 14.74 -27.07
C SER A 203 27.02 15.38 -26.04
N LYS A 204 27.55 15.85 -24.91
CA LYS A 204 26.80 16.40 -23.76
C LYS A 204 25.73 15.42 -23.26
N LYS A 205 26.04 14.12 -23.27
CA LYS A 205 25.11 13.05 -22.87
C LYS A 205 25.56 12.36 -21.59
N ILE A 206 24.59 12.05 -20.73
CA ILE A 206 24.77 11.11 -19.62
C ILE A 206 24.27 9.73 -20.06
N LYS A 207 25.08 8.69 -19.83
CA LYS A 207 24.66 7.30 -19.91
C LYS A 207 24.57 6.72 -18.50
N LEU A 208 23.36 6.36 -18.09
CA LEU A 208 23.10 5.65 -16.83
C LEU A 208 23.14 4.14 -17.07
N LYS A 209 23.83 3.41 -16.20
CA LYS A 209 23.77 1.95 -16.09
C LYS A 209 23.12 1.60 -14.77
N VAL A 210 21.95 0.98 -14.83
CA VAL A 210 21.19 0.52 -13.67
C VAL A 210 21.22 -1.00 -13.66
N VAL A 211 21.74 -1.60 -12.58
CA VAL A 211 21.84 -3.05 -12.41
C VAL A 211 21.06 -3.47 -11.18
N GLN A 212 20.21 -4.48 -11.32
CA GLN A 212 19.55 -5.13 -10.19
C GLN A 212 20.47 -6.15 -9.52
N THR A 213 20.60 -6.09 -8.19
CA THR A 213 21.58 -6.88 -7.43
C THR A 213 20.99 -7.67 -6.26
N GLN A 214 19.66 -7.75 -6.16
CA GLN A 214 19.00 -8.55 -5.12
C GLN A 214 19.34 -10.05 -5.23
N ASP A 215 19.37 -10.75 -4.10
CA ASP A 215 19.51 -12.21 -4.07
C ASP A 215 18.20 -12.89 -4.50
N THR A 216 18.25 -13.65 -5.59
CA THR A 216 17.09 -14.37 -6.15
C THR A 216 16.94 -15.79 -5.61
N SER A 217 17.86 -16.27 -4.76
CA SER A 217 17.88 -17.65 -4.25
C SER A 217 16.63 -18.02 -3.44
N GLN A 218 15.98 -17.03 -2.82
CA GLN A 218 14.77 -17.19 -2.01
C GLN A 218 13.49 -16.80 -2.74
N GLY A 219 13.48 -16.86 -4.08
CA GLY A 219 12.29 -16.59 -4.90
C GLY A 219 11.94 -15.11 -5.03
N ILE A 220 12.85 -14.19 -4.65
CA ILE A 220 12.76 -12.77 -5.00
C ILE A 220 13.03 -12.64 -6.51
N PRO A 221 12.15 -12.02 -7.29
CA PRO A 221 12.30 -11.95 -8.75
C PRO A 221 13.31 -10.87 -9.18
N ILE A 222 13.68 -10.90 -10.47
CA ILE A 222 14.18 -9.71 -11.15
C ILE A 222 12.98 -8.87 -11.54
N TYR A 223 12.98 -7.60 -11.13
CA TYR A 223 11.81 -6.76 -11.26
C TYR A 223 11.78 -6.04 -12.60
N THR A 224 10.63 -6.03 -13.27
CA THR A 224 10.33 -5.03 -14.30
C THR A 224 9.93 -3.74 -13.59
N ILE A 225 10.74 -2.70 -13.74
CA ILE A 225 10.52 -1.41 -13.07
C ILE A 225 9.82 -0.45 -14.03
N PRO A 226 8.74 0.22 -13.60
CA PRO A 226 8.13 1.26 -14.40
C PRO A 226 9.03 2.50 -14.39
N VAL A 227 9.97 2.54 -15.33
CA VAL A 227 10.74 3.73 -15.68
C VAL A 227 10.14 4.23 -16.98
N ILE A 228 9.39 5.32 -16.93
CA ILE A 228 8.81 5.99 -18.10
C ILE A 228 9.65 7.24 -18.38
#